data_AF-A0A7L3DUY0-F1
#
_entry.id   AF-A0A7L3DUY0-F1
#
_cell.length_a   1.000
_cell.length_b   1.000
_cell.length_c   1.000
_cell.angle_alpha   90.00
_cell.angle_beta   90.00
_cell.angle_gamma   90.00
#
_symmetry.space_group_name_H-M   'P 1'
#
loop_
_entity.id
_entity.type
_entity.pdbx_description
1 polymer ?
#
loop_
_entity_poly.entity_id
_entity_poly.type
_entity_poly.pdbx_seq_one_letter_code
_entity_poly.pdbx_strand_id
1 'polypeptide(L)'
;VEQQPSMPNACKRPLVLRTTNKFSARARLLVRLHDRNHRMEAKIHIDRSGPPRVFRRFNILTSSSKTLLAGDSPQDGLVCDFQYLTLKEQKDSRSGKGSKGTGEGPLAVTEELHLITFTLAYAYCGLELELETSTLPFIIISNNNQLSSAWASILWFNMLSADPKASRTLTPALLPPDQQFFSKPPAAPWPRLAEVLSWQFESVAERGLSREHLLMLAEKLFGKA
;
A
#
# COMPACT_ATOMS: atom_id res chain seq x y z
N VAL A 1 -1.60 6.36 9.00
CA VAL A 1 -2.76 5.88 8.21
C VAL A 1 -3.57 4.92 9.07
N GLU A 2 -4.88 5.15 9.22
CA GLU A 2 -5.78 4.34 10.08
C GLU A 2 -6.26 3.09 9.35
N GLN A 3 -6.74 3.23 8.11
CA GLN A 3 -7.11 2.11 7.24
C GLN A 3 -6.23 2.12 5.99
N GLN A 4 -5.45 1.05 5.82
CA GLN A 4 -4.65 0.84 4.62
C GLN A 4 -5.55 0.62 3.38
N PRO A 5 -5.06 0.88 2.17
CA PRO A 5 -5.82 0.67 0.94
C PRO A 5 -6.38 -0.75 0.85
N SER A 6 -7.70 -0.85 0.77
CA SER A 6 -8.40 -2.13 0.73
C SER A 6 -9.64 -2.05 -0.14
N MET A 7 -9.94 -3.13 -0.84
CA MET A 7 -11.20 -3.33 -1.55
C MET A 7 -12.26 -3.89 -0.57
N PRO A 8 -13.56 -3.64 -0.79
CA PRO A 8 -14.65 -4.10 0.09
C PRO A 8 -14.98 -5.61 0.00
N ASN A 9 -14.11 -6.41 -0.62
CA ASN A 9 -14.34 -7.83 -0.89
C ASN A 9 -13.98 -8.74 0.30
N ALA A 10 -14.67 -9.89 0.38
CA ALA A 10 -14.59 -10.83 1.52
C ALA A 10 -13.21 -11.49 1.71
N CYS A 11 -12.37 -11.54 0.68
CA CYS A 11 -11.00 -12.05 0.78
C CYS A 11 -10.14 -10.96 1.43
N LYS A 12 -9.89 -11.07 2.74
CA LYS A 12 -9.08 -10.19 3.61
C LYS A 12 -7.62 -10.03 3.11
N ARG A 13 -7.43 -9.35 1.98
CA ARG A 13 -6.13 -9.14 1.33
C ARG A 13 -5.93 -7.64 1.11
N PRO A 14 -5.73 -6.86 2.18
CA PRO A 14 -5.42 -5.44 2.06
C PRO A 14 -4.10 -5.26 1.29
N LEU A 15 -3.87 -4.06 0.75
CA LEU A 15 -2.67 -3.73 -0.04
C LEU A 15 -2.53 -4.46 -1.39
N VAL A 16 -3.57 -5.18 -1.84
CA VAL A 16 -3.68 -5.62 -3.23
C VAL A 16 -4.93 -5.00 -3.83
N LEU A 17 -4.75 -4.10 -4.79
CA LEU A 17 -5.84 -3.37 -5.43
C LEU A 17 -6.00 -3.83 -6.88
N ARG A 18 -7.25 -3.95 -7.33
CA ARG A 18 -7.55 -4.23 -8.73
C ARG A 18 -8.02 -2.96 -9.44
N THR A 19 -7.47 -2.67 -10.61
CA THR A 19 -7.80 -1.46 -11.40
C THR A 19 -9.30 -1.30 -11.69
N THR A 20 -10.03 -2.41 -11.87
CA THR A 20 -11.48 -2.39 -12.14
C THR A 20 -12.35 -2.17 -10.90
N ASN A 21 -11.78 -2.26 -9.70
CA ASN A 21 -12.54 -2.29 -8.47
C ASN A 21 -12.43 -0.97 -7.71
N LYS A 22 -13.46 -0.70 -6.92
CA LYS A 22 -13.45 0.39 -5.96
C LYS A 22 -12.66 -0.01 -4.71
N PHE A 23 -11.94 0.94 -4.12
CA PHE A 23 -11.24 0.75 -2.86
C PHE A 23 -11.44 1.95 -1.92
N SER A 24 -11.05 1.79 -0.67
CA SER A 24 -11.03 2.85 0.33
C SER A 24 -9.69 2.93 1.03
N ALA A 25 -9.36 4.12 1.53
CA ALA A 25 -8.21 4.34 2.39
C ALA A 25 -8.52 5.51 3.34
N ARG A 26 -8.05 5.41 4.59
CA ARG A 26 -8.40 6.37 5.65
C ARG A 26 -7.17 6.80 6.43
N ALA A 27 -7.00 8.11 6.57
CA ALA A 27 -6.03 8.69 7.49
C ALA A 27 -6.77 9.38 8.66
N ARG A 28 -6.16 9.35 9.84
CA ARG A 28 -6.66 9.99 11.04
C ARG A 28 -5.59 10.90 11.60
N LEU A 29 -5.97 12.15 11.88
CA LEU A 29 -5.14 13.03 12.69
C LEU A 29 -5.43 12.72 14.17
N LEU A 30 -4.40 12.27 14.88
CA LEU A 30 -4.51 11.91 16.29
C LEU A 30 -4.67 13.13 17.19
N VAL A 31 -4.15 14.29 16.74
CA VAL A 31 -4.35 15.58 17.39
C VAL A 31 -5.75 16.10 17.05
N ARG A 32 -6.65 16.13 18.03
CA ARG A 32 -8.05 16.52 17.85
C ARG A 32 -8.27 18.03 18.02
N LEU A 33 -7.42 18.83 17.37
CA LEU A 33 -7.51 20.29 17.39
C LEU A 33 -7.97 20.79 16.02
N HIS A 34 -9.13 21.43 16.00
CA HIS A 34 -9.76 21.97 14.80
C HIS A 34 -10.36 23.33 15.09
N ASP A 35 -10.06 24.30 14.24
CA ASP A 35 -10.76 25.57 14.24
C ASP A 35 -11.94 25.49 13.26
N ARG A 36 -13.17 25.59 13.78
CA ARG A 36 -14.39 25.51 12.96
C ARG A 36 -14.50 26.62 11.91
N ASN A 37 -13.76 27.72 12.10
CA ASN A 37 -13.76 28.85 11.17
C ASN A 37 -12.77 28.64 10.01
N HIS A 38 -11.84 27.69 10.10
CA HIS A 38 -10.85 27.40 9.08
C HIS A 38 -11.13 26.04 8.44
N ARG A 39 -11.38 26.05 7.11
CA ARG A 39 -11.62 24.82 6.36
C ARG A 39 -10.29 24.16 6.06
N MET A 40 -10.07 22.96 6.61
CA MET A 40 -8.93 22.13 6.24
C MET A 40 -9.26 21.27 5.02
N GLU A 41 -8.35 21.20 4.05
CA GLU A 41 -8.50 20.36 2.86
C GLU A 41 -7.52 19.19 2.91
N ALA A 42 -8.06 17.98 2.85
CA ALA A 42 -7.29 16.76 2.68
C ALA A 42 -7.23 16.37 1.19
N LYS A 43 -6.08 15.91 0.72
CA LYS A 43 -5.90 15.36 -0.64
C LYS A 43 -5.26 13.98 -0.60
N ILE A 44 -5.53 13.19 -1.63
CA ILE A 44 -4.97 11.86 -1.82
C ILE A 44 -4.25 11.80 -3.17
N HIS A 45 -3.02 11.28 -3.15
CA HIS A 45 -2.15 11.16 -4.30
C HIS A 45 -1.64 9.73 -4.40
N ILE A 46 -1.39 9.27 -5.62
CA ILE A 46 -0.67 8.02 -5.88
C ILE A 46 0.71 8.37 -6.40
N ASP A 47 1.75 7.74 -5.83
CA ASP A 47 3.16 7.93 -6.18
C ASP A 47 3.58 9.40 -6.33
N ARG A 48 3.23 10.25 -5.33
CA ARG A 48 3.48 11.71 -5.33
C ARG A 48 4.94 12.08 -5.60
N SER A 49 5.88 11.32 -5.04
CA SER A 49 7.33 11.49 -5.23
C SER A 49 7.85 10.91 -6.56
N GLY A 50 6.94 10.40 -7.41
CA GLY A 50 7.23 9.70 -8.65
C GLY A 50 7.57 8.22 -8.40
N PRO A 51 6.92 7.26 -9.07
CA PRO A 51 7.33 5.87 -8.96
C PRO A 51 8.65 5.64 -9.70
N PRO A 52 9.35 4.52 -9.48
CA PRO A 52 10.51 4.15 -10.30
C PRO A 52 10.18 4.31 -11.78
N ARG A 53 11.13 4.83 -12.58
CA ARG A 53 10.88 5.19 -14.00
C ARG A 53 10.35 4.04 -14.86
N VAL A 54 10.54 2.81 -14.42
CA VAL A 54 10.18 1.58 -15.13
C VAL A 54 8.80 1.05 -14.71
N PHE A 55 8.20 1.58 -13.65
CA PHE A 55 6.89 1.12 -13.18
C PHE A 55 5.76 1.72 -14.00
N ARG A 56 4.67 0.95 -14.09
CA ARG A 56 3.39 1.44 -14.59
C ARG A 56 2.91 2.62 -13.74
N ARG A 57 2.24 3.58 -14.36
CA ARG A 57 1.69 4.76 -13.68
C ARG A 57 0.18 4.68 -13.61
N PHE A 58 -0.38 5.23 -12.54
CA PHE A 58 -1.81 5.18 -12.30
C PHE A 58 -2.34 6.54 -11.86
N ASN A 59 -3.61 6.77 -12.15
CA ASN A 59 -4.39 7.90 -11.67
C ASN A 59 -5.52 7.42 -10.78
N ILE A 60 -5.87 8.23 -9.78
CA ILE A 60 -7.09 8.08 -9.00
C ILE A 60 -8.21 8.83 -9.73
N LEU A 61 -9.30 8.16 -10.13
CA LEU A 61 -10.36 8.73 -11.01
C LEU A 61 -11.59 9.29 -10.28
N THR A 62 -11.47 9.63 -9.00
CA THR A 62 -12.57 10.14 -8.18
C THR A 62 -12.12 11.37 -7.41
N SER A 63 -12.99 11.96 -6.57
CA SER A 63 -12.63 13.14 -5.76
C SER A 63 -11.35 12.85 -4.97
N SER A 64 -10.25 13.44 -5.41
CA SER A 64 -8.93 13.30 -4.80
C SER A 64 -8.72 14.34 -3.70
N SER A 65 -9.70 15.20 -3.44
CA SER A 65 -9.73 16.07 -2.27
C SER A 65 -11.04 15.97 -1.52
N LYS A 66 -10.99 16.31 -0.24
CA LYS A 66 -12.11 16.31 0.70
C LYS A 66 -11.88 17.39 1.74
N THR A 67 -12.85 18.28 1.92
CA THR A 67 -12.85 19.18 3.08
C THR A 67 -13.11 18.36 4.34
N LEU A 68 -12.27 18.51 5.35
CA LEU A 68 -12.54 17.94 6.66
C LEU A 68 -13.60 18.80 7.34
N LEU A 69 -14.74 18.18 7.64
CA LEU A 69 -15.71 18.73 8.56
C LEU A 69 -15.43 18.04 9.90
N ALA A 70 -15.35 18.80 10.99
CA ALA A 70 -15.37 18.18 12.31
C ALA A 70 -16.66 17.36 12.41
N GLY A 71 -16.53 16.06 12.70
CA GLY A 71 -17.70 15.22 12.95
C GLY A 71 -18.55 15.81 14.08
N ASP A 72 -19.87 15.65 13.97
CA ASP A 72 -20.80 16.11 15.00
C ASP A 72 -20.61 15.38 16.34
N SER A 73 -19.94 14.22 16.33
CA SER A 73 -19.60 13.45 17.52
C SER A 73 -18.13 13.68 17.95
N PRO A 74 -17.85 13.82 19.26
CA PRO A 74 -16.48 13.92 19.79
C PRO A 74 -15.66 12.62 19.60
N GLN A 75 -16.31 11.51 19.19
CA GLN A 75 -15.67 10.23 18.94
C GLN A 75 -15.10 10.12 17.51
N ASP A 76 -15.67 10.84 16.55
CA ASP A 76 -15.29 10.73 15.13
C ASP A 76 -13.91 11.33 14.81
N GLY A 77 -13.41 12.25 15.65
CA GLY A 77 -12.09 12.85 15.45
C GLY A 77 -11.92 13.54 14.07
N LEU A 78 -10.67 13.79 13.69
CA LEU A 78 -10.34 14.36 12.37
C LEU A 78 -9.91 13.24 11.43
N VAL A 79 -10.83 12.80 10.58
CA VAL A 79 -10.67 11.64 9.72
C VAL A 79 -10.78 12.03 8.25
N CYS A 80 -9.71 11.77 7.51
CA CYS A 80 -9.66 11.85 6.05
C CYS A 80 -10.11 10.51 5.46
N ASP A 81 -11.42 10.30 5.35
CA ASP A 81 -11.98 9.07 4.79
C ASP A 81 -12.25 9.20 3.29
N PHE A 82 -11.45 8.51 2.47
CA PHE A 82 -11.63 8.44 1.03
C PHE A 82 -12.21 7.07 0.65
N GLN A 83 -13.42 7.07 0.14
CA GLN A 83 -14.16 5.87 -0.24
C GLN A 83 -14.44 5.87 -1.74
N TYR A 84 -14.74 4.69 -2.28
CA TYR A 84 -15.12 4.50 -3.68
C TYR A 84 -14.07 4.95 -4.70
N LEU A 85 -12.80 5.00 -4.31
CA LEU A 85 -11.70 5.35 -5.18
C LEU A 85 -11.50 4.29 -6.27
N THR A 86 -11.07 4.69 -7.46
CA THR A 86 -10.73 3.78 -8.56
C THR A 86 -9.40 4.17 -9.18
N LEU A 87 -8.64 3.17 -9.65
CA LEU A 87 -7.35 3.37 -10.30
C LEU A 87 -7.47 3.17 -11.82
N LYS A 88 -6.86 4.06 -12.59
CA LYS A 88 -6.71 3.89 -14.03
C LYS A 88 -5.24 4.00 -14.43
N GLU A 89 -4.77 2.99 -15.13
CA GLU A 89 -3.43 2.98 -15.71
C GLU A 89 -3.29 4.11 -16.73
N GLN A 90 -2.19 4.85 -16.63
CA GLN A 90 -1.78 5.83 -17.62
C GLN A 90 -1.16 5.08 -18.79
N LYS A 91 -1.78 5.17 -19.98
CA LYS A 91 -1.15 4.68 -21.20
C LYS A 91 -0.12 5.72 -21.65
N ASP A 92 1.16 5.38 -21.59
CA ASP A 92 2.21 6.25 -22.10
C ASP A 92 2.03 6.43 -23.62
N SER A 93 1.71 7.66 -24.05
CA SER A 93 1.51 8.02 -25.46
C SER A 93 2.80 8.05 -26.29
N ARG A 94 3.90 7.48 -25.78
CA ARG A 94 5.21 7.45 -26.46
C ARG A 94 5.44 6.20 -27.31
N SER A 95 4.57 5.18 -27.27
CA SER A 95 4.63 4.08 -28.25
C SER A 95 3.84 4.45 -29.51
N GLY A 96 4.45 5.30 -30.35
CA GLY A 96 4.08 5.35 -31.76
C GLY A 96 4.23 3.97 -32.41
N LYS A 97 3.43 3.71 -33.43
CA LYS A 97 3.43 2.51 -34.29
C LYS A 97 4.79 1.79 -34.34
N GLY A 98 4.79 0.53 -33.91
CA GLY A 98 5.87 -0.42 -34.21
C GLY A 98 6.97 -0.50 -33.14
N SER A 99 6.67 -1.03 -31.96
CA SER A 99 7.66 -1.77 -31.20
C SER A 99 7.01 -2.98 -30.53
N LYS A 100 7.24 -4.13 -31.14
CA LYS A 100 7.04 -5.45 -30.55
C LYS A 100 8.25 -5.68 -29.66
N GLY A 101 8.10 -5.43 -28.35
CA GLY A 101 9.07 -5.82 -27.31
C GLY A 101 9.89 -4.69 -26.70
N THR A 102 9.34 -4.01 -25.69
CA THR A 102 10.10 -3.23 -24.67
C THR A 102 9.19 -2.91 -23.47
N GLY A 103 8.51 -3.91 -22.91
CA GLY A 103 7.57 -3.74 -21.79
C GLY A 103 7.90 -4.57 -20.54
N GLU A 104 9.01 -5.31 -20.55
CA GLU A 104 9.50 -5.98 -19.36
C GLU A 104 10.35 -4.98 -18.59
N GLY A 105 9.73 -4.29 -17.63
CA GLY A 105 10.51 -3.82 -16.51
C GLY A 105 11.22 -5.01 -15.84
N PRO A 106 12.33 -4.79 -15.11
CA PRO A 106 13.07 -5.89 -14.48
C PRO A 106 12.22 -6.64 -13.42
N LEU A 107 11.12 -6.06 -12.96
CA LEU A 107 10.22 -6.64 -11.96
C LEU A 107 8.91 -7.08 -12.58
N ALA A 108 8.36 -8.17 -12.06
CA ALA A 108 7.02 -8.59 -12.41
C ALA A 108 5.99 -7.55 -11.95
N VAL A 109 4.86 -7.46 -12.66
CA VAL A 109 3.74 -6.57 -12.29
C VAL A 109 3.21 -6.80 -10.87
N THR A 110 3.45 -7.99 -10.29
CA THR A 110 3.09 -8.35 -8.92
C THR A 110 4.18 -8.03 -7.88
N GLU A 111 5.26 -7.38 -8.29
CA GLU A 111 6.36 -6.91 -7.44
C GLU A 111 6.53 -5.37 -7.54
N GLU A 112 5.74 -4.72 -8.40
CA GLU A 112 5.65 -3.26 -8.47
C GLU A 112 4.90 -2.72 -7.24
N LEU A 113 5.63 -2.04 -6.37
CA LEU A 113 5.13 -1.45 -5.15
C LEU A 113 4.78 0.02 -5.36
N HIS A 114 3.53 0.38 -5.07
CA HIS A 114 2.98 1.73 -5.17
C HIS A 114 2.66 2.31 -3.78
N LEU A 115 2.60 3.63 -3.69
CA LEU A 115 2.28 4.34 -2.45
C LEU A 115 1.14 5.32 -2.66
N ILE A 116 0.24 5.37 -1.68
CA ILE A 116 -0.76 6.43 -1.57
C ILE A 116 -0.28 7.42 -0.51
N THR A 117 -0.31 8.69 -0.85
CA THR A 117 0.09 9.80 0.04
C THR A 117 -1.09 10.69 0.31
N PHE A 118 -1.40 10.88 1.59
CA PHE A 118 -2.38 11.83 2.08
C PHE A 118 -1.66 13.12 2.44
N THR A 119 -2.25 14.25 2.03
CA THR A 119 -1.81 15.57 2.46
C THR A 119 -2.96 16.28 3.13
N LEU A 120 -2.67 17.11 4.11
CA LEU A 120 -3.66 17.91 4.82
C LEU A 120 -3.12 19.32 5.00
N ALA A 121 -3.81 20.31 4.44
CA ALA A 121 -3.61 21.71 4.79
C ALA A 121 -4.21 21.96 6.18
N TYR A 122 -3.39 21.77 7.21
CA TYR A 122 -3.77 21.89 8.60
C TYR A 122 -3.68 23.34 9.05
N ALA A 123 -4.73 23.85 9.68
CA ALA A 123 -4.79 25.21 10.20
C ALA A 123 -5.41 25.23 11.61
N TYR A 124 -4.72 25.84 12.57
CA TYR A 124 -5.21 25.98 13.94
C TYR A 124 -4.57 27.17 14.67
N CYS A 125 -5.36 28.10 15.21
CA CYS A 125 -4.88 29.26 15.98
C CYS A 125 -3.79 30.08 15.28
N GLY A 126 -3.91 30.32 13.96
CA GLY A 126 -2.94 31.06 13.16
C GLY A 126 -1.70 30.26 12.72
N LEU A 127 -1.57 28.99 13.16
CA LEU A 127 -0.59 28.05 12.62
C LEU A 127 -1.13 27.40 11.35
N GLU A 128 -0.36 27.45 10.28
CA GLU A 128 -0.65 26.75 9.02
C GLU A 128 0.49 25.78 8.68
N LEU A 129 0.16 24.51 8.42
CA LEU A 129 1.11 23.43 8.14
C LEU A 129 0.56 22.51 7.05
N GLU A 130 1.43 22.00 6.17
CA GLU A 130 1.10 20.86 5.32
C GLU A 130 1.53 19.57 6.05
N LEU A 131 0.57 18.78 6.50
CA LEU A 131 0.83 17.46 7.07
C LEU A 131 0.80 16.41 5.96
N GLU A 132 1.74 15.47 5.99
CA GLU A 132 1.83 14.39 5.01
C GLU A 132 1.97 13.03 5.71
N THR A 133 1.31 12.00 5.15
CA THR A 133 1.55 10.61 5.53
C THR A 133 1.28 9.68 4.35
N SER A 134 2.00 8.56 4.27
CA SER A 134 1.82 7.57 3.22
C SER A 134 1.36 6.23 3.77
N THR A 135 0.70 5.44 2.93
CA THR A 135 0.30 4.07 3.20
C THR A 135 1.50 3.15 3.29
N LEU A 136 1.29 1.91 3.72
CA LEU A 136 2.23 0.86 3.37
C LEU A 136 2.24 0.69 1.84
N PRO A 137 3.34 0.19 1.25
CA PRO A 137 3.37 -0.16 -0.15
C PRO A 137 2.29 -1.19 -0.49
N PHE A 138 1.69 -1.03 -1.66
CA PHE A 138 0.62 -1.90 -2.16
C PHE A 138 0.85 -2.25 -3.63
N ILE A 139 0.18 -3.29 -4.10
CA ILE A 139 0.31 -3.81 -5.47
C ILE A 139 -0.98 -3.56 -6.25
N ILE A 140 -0.83 -3.22 -7.53
CA ILE A 140 -1.94 -3.01 -8.46
C ILE A 140 -1.99 -4.14 -9.49
N ILE A 141 -3.05 -4.94 -9.41
CA ILE A 141 -3.35 -6.02 -10.35
C ILE A 141 -4.43 -5.61 -11.34
N SER A 142 -4.44 -6.28 -12.50
CA SER A 142 -5.49 -6.11 -13.51
C SER A 142 -6.50 -7.25 -13.47
N ASN A 143 -6.06 -8.45 -13.06
CA ASN A 143 -6.87 -9.67 -13.06
C ASN A 143 -6.67 -10.50 -11.77
N ASN A 144 -7.70 -11.25 -11.37
CA ASN A 144 -7.71 -12.07 -10.16
C ASN A 144 -6.69 -13.20 -10.18
N ASN A 145 -6.27 -13.68 -11.35
CA ASN A 145 -5.22 -14.70 -11.45
C ASN A 145 -3.86 -14.21 -10.90
N GLN A 146 -3.64 -12.89 -10.81
CA GLN A 146 -2.45 -12.27 -10.21
C GLN A 146 -2.52 -12.16 -8.69
N LEU A 147 -3.70 -12.35 -8.08
CA LEU A 147 -3.94 -12.10 -6.66
C LEU A 147 -3.03 -12.92 -5.75
N SER A 148 -2.80 -14.19 -6.09
CA SER A 148 -1.95 -15.09 -5.29
C SER A 148 -0.51 -14.58 -5.23
N SER A 149 0.07 -14.26 -6.39
CA SER A 149 1.44 -13.76 -6.49
C SER A 149 1.58 -12.37 -5.86
N ALA A 150 0.62 -11.48 -6.09
CA ALA A 150 0.62 -10.16 -5.46
C ALA A 150 0.54 -10.26 -3.93
N TRP A 151 -0.27 -11.19 -3.40
CA TRP A 151 -0.35 -11.41 -1.96
C TRP A 151 0.96 -11.94 -1.39
N ALA A 152 1.63 -12.87 -2.08
CA ALA A 152 2.95 -13.35 -1.67
C ALA A 152 3.96 -12.19 -1.55
N SER A 153 3.96 -11.26 -2.50
CA SER A 153 4.80 -10.06 -2.44
C SER A 153 4.46 -9.16 -1.23
N ILE A 154 3.17 -8.91 -0.96
CA ILE A 154 2.78 -8.13 0.24
C ILE A 154 3.24 -8.81 1.53
N LEU A 155 3.09 -10.14 1.63
CA LEU A 155 3.59 -10.90 2.79
C LEU A 155 5.10 -10.78 2.93
N TRP A 156 5.85 -10.94 1.82
CA TRP A 156 7.31 -10.86 1.83
C TRP A 156 7.81 -9.48 2.25
N PHE A 157 7.21 -8.43 1.69
CA PHE A 157 7.52 -7.04 2.03
C PHE A 157 7.26 -6.76 3.50
N ASN A 158 6.04 -7.03 4.00
CA ASN A 158 5.68 -6.73 5.38
C ASN A 158 6.45 -7.57 6.41
N MET A 159 6.87 -8.78 6.03
CA MET A 159 7.64 -9.67 6.90
C MET A 159 9.10 -9.25 7.03
N LEU A 160 9.71 -8.70 5.97
CA LEU A 160 11.17 -8.53 5.88
C LEU A 160 11.64 -7.10 5.67
N SER A 161 10.75 -6.16 5.35
CA SER A 161 11.12 -4.75 5.26
C SER A 161 11.59 -4.26 6.63
N ALA A 162 12.76 -3.60 6.67
CA ALA A 162 13.30 -3.02 7.89
C ALA A 162 12.37 -1.90 8.40
N ASP A 163 12.47 -1.58 9.71
CA ASP A 163 11.58 -0.63 10.38
C ASP A 163 11.35 0.64 9.52
N PRO A 164 10.10 0.97 9.14
CA PRO A 164 9.77 2.12 8.30
C PRO A 164 10.22 3.48 8.90
N LYS A 165 10.77 3.51 10.11
CA LYS A 165 11.40 4.68 10.73
C LYS A 165 12.88 4.86 10.37
N ALA A 166 13.66 3.78 10.19
CA ALA A 166 15.10 3.87 9.92
C ALA A 166 15.41 4.43 8.52
N SER A 167 14.51 4.21 7.57
CA SER A 167 14.61 4.74 6.21
C SER A 167 14.15 6.21 6.06
N ARG A 168 13.56 6.81 7.10
CA ARG A 168 13.07 8.21 7.07
C ARG A 168 14.08 9.23 7.58
N THR A 169 15.27 8.79 7.97
CA THR A 169 16.36 9.67 8.40
C THR A 169 17.09 10.28 7.21
N LEU A 170 16.70 11.53 6.89
CA LEU A 170 17.57 12.61 6.39
C LEU A 170 18.45 12.34 5.15
N THR A 171 17.86 12.02 4.00
CA THR A 171 18.46 12.40 2.71
C THR A 171 17.39 12.84 1.70
N PRO A 172 17.46 14.06 1.15
CA PRO A 172 16.54 14.53 0.14
C PRO A 172 17.03 14.15 -1.26
N ALA A 173 16.87 12.89 -1.68
CA ALA A 173 16.92 12.53 -3.11
C ALA A 173 16.61 11.04 -3.35
N LEU A 174 15.78 10.79 -4.39
CA LEU A 174 15.59 9.53 -5.12
C LEU A 174 14.80 8.41 -4.42
N LEU A 175 13.47 8.44 -4.63
CA LEU A 175 12.51 7.35 -4.43
C LEU A 175 12.41 6.79 -2.99
N PRO A 176 11.20 6.51 -2.48
CA PRO A 176 11.07 5.77 -1.24
C PRO A 176 11.73 4.39 -1.45
N PRO A 177 12.76 4.01 -0.66
CA PRO A 177 13.48 2.75 -0.87
C PRO A 177 12.56 1.52 -0.81
N ASP A 178 11.42 1.68 -0.14
CA ASP A 178 10.34 0.71 -0.08
C ASP A 178 9.83 0.27 -1.46
N GLN A 179 9.80 1.14 -2.48
CA GLN A 179 9.30 0.79 -3.81
C GLN A 179 10.25 -0.08 -4.63
N GLN A 180 11.54 -0.12 -4.26
CA GLN A 180 12.57 -0.92 -4.95
C GLN A 180 12.90 -2.22 -4.21
N PHE A 181 12.16 -2.57 -3.16
CA PHE A 181 12.40 -3.74 -2.32
C PHE A 181 12.64 -5.04 -3.12
N PHE A 182 11.84 -5.30 -4.15
CA PHE A 182 11.97 -6.50 -4.99
C PHE A 182 13.10 -6.47 -6.02
N SER A 183 13.84 -5.35 -6.13
CA SER A 183 15.06 -5.32 -6.96
C SER A 183 16.18 -6.17 -6.34
N LYS A 184 16.15 -6.35 -5.01
CA LYS A 184 17.07 -7.22 -4.27
C LYS A 184 16.39 -7.73 -2.98
N PRO A 185 15.41 -8.64 -3.09
CA PRO A 185 14.63 -9.06 -1.94
C PRO A 185 15.50 -9.86 -0.96
N PRO A 186 15.41 -9.59 0.35
CA PRO A 186 16.10 -10.39 1.36
C PRO A 186 15.51 -11.81 1.44
N ALA A 187 16.34 -12.77 1.84
CA ALA A 187 15.89 -14.12 2.15
C ALA A 187 15.12 -14.13 3.48
N ALA A 188 14.00 -14.85 3.53
CA ALA A 188 13.21 -15.01 4.75
C ALA A 188 13.81 -16.10 5.65
N PRO A 189 14.09 -15.82 6.94
CA PRO A 189 14.42 -16.89 7.88
C PRO A 189 13.19 -17.76 8.15
N TRP A 190 13.36 -19.08 8.16
CA TRP A 190 12.26 -20.04 8.32
C TRP A 190 11.34 -19.77 9.52
N PRO A 191 11.83 -19.44 10.74
CA PRO A 191 10.94 -19.17 11.87
C PRO A 191 9.92 -18.06 11.61
N ARG A 192 10.33 -17.00 10.89
CA ARG A 192 9.43 -15.89 10.50
C ARG A 192 8.46 -16.32 9.41
N LEU A 193 8.96 -17.02 8.39
CA LEU A 193 8.11 -17.51 7.30
C LEU A 193 7.05 -18.50 7.81
N ALA A 194 7.42 -19.41 8.70
CA ALA A 194 6.53 -20.40 9.31
C ALA A 194 5.38 -19.74 10.10
N GLU A 195 5.70 -18.70 10.89
CA GLU A 195 4.71 -17.89 11.62
C GLU A 195 3.72 -17.24 10.65
N VAL A 196 4.22 -16.56 9.62
CA VAL A 196 3.38 -15.89 8.61
C VAL A 196 2.50 -16.87 7.84
N LEU A 197 3.02 -18.05 7.48
CA LEU A 197 2.26 -19.13 6.86
C LEU A 197 1.12 -19.60 7.76
N SER A 198 1.39 -19.80 9.06
CA SER A 198 0.35 -20.18 10.03
C SER A 198 -0.78 -19.15 10.10
N TRP A 199 -0.44 -17.85 10.15
CA TRP A 199 -1.44 -16.77 10.13
C TRP A 199 -2.31 -16.78 8.87
N GLN A 200 -1.76 -17.19 7.72
CA GLN A 200 -2.57 -17.29 6.49
C GLN A 200 -3.71 -18.31 6.65
N PHE A 201 -3.43 -19.46 7.25
CA PHE A 201 -4.44 -20.47 7.54
C PHE A 201 -5.42 -19.98 8.60
N GLU A 202 -4.91 -19.42 9.69
CA GLU A 202 -5.75 -18.90 10.78
C GLU A 202 -6.73 -17.82 10.30
N SER A 203 -6.29 -16.93 9.41
CA SER A 203 -7.11 -15.82 8.91
C SER A 203 -8.34 -16.25 8.08
N VAL A 204 -8.31 -17.47 7.53
CA VAL A 204 -9.34 -18.02 6.61
C VAL A 204 -10.07 -19.21 7.22
N ALA A 205 -9.37 -20.07 7.95
CA ALA A 205 -9.87 -21.35 8.48
C ALA A 205 -9.97 -21.37 10.01
N GLU A 206 -9.79 -20.22 10.67
CA GLU A 206 -9.91 -20.04 12.13
C GLU A 206 -8.93 -20.88 12.97
N ARG A 207 -7.97 -21.53 12.31
CA ARG A 207 -6.93 -22.34 12.93
C ARG A 207 -5.63 -22.25 12.12
N GLY A 208 -4.52 -22.08 12.81
CA GLY A 208 -3.18 -22.10 12.22
C GLY A 208 -2.65 -23.50 11.91
N LEU A 209 -1.37 -23.55 11.54
CA LEU A 209 -0.65 -24.78 11.25
C LEU A 209 -0.07 -25.40 12.52
N SER A 210 -0.15 -26.73 12.65
CA SER A 210 0.50 -27.46 13.74
C SER A 210 2.01 -27.55 13.48
N ARG A 211 2.77 -27.94 14.52
CA ARG A 211 4.22 -28.19 14.39
C ARG A 211 4.53 -29.22 13.30
N GLU A 212 3.75 -30.30 13.21
CA GLU A 212 3.94 -31.34 12.19
C GLU A 212 3.72 -30.80 10.78
N HIS A 213 2.69 -29.98 10.56
CA HIS A 213 2.45 -29.35 9.25
C HIS A 213 3.59 -28.40 8.87
N LEU A 214 4.09 -27.61 9.83
CA LEU A 214 5.21 -26.70 9.59
C LEU A 214 6.49 -27.46 9.28
N LEU A 215 6.78 -28.56 9.99
CA LEU A 215 7.94 -29.40 9.70
C LEU A 215 7.87 -29.98 8.28
N MET A 216 6.72 -30.52 7.88
CA MET A 216 6.52 -31.03 6.51
C MET A 216 6.77 -29.95 5.45
N LEU A 217 6.28 -28.72 5.69
CA LEU A 217 6.53 -27.60 4.78
C LEU A 217 8.02 -27.18 4.76
N ALA A 218 8.70 -27.19 5.90
CA ALA A 218 10.12 -26.92 5.98
C ALA A 218 10.92 -27.93 5.15
N GLU A 219 10.65 -29.23 5.34
CA GLU A 219 11.28 -30.31 4.57
C GLU A 219 11.02 -30.18 3.07
N LYS A 220 9.82 -29.74 2.68
CA LYS A 220 9.48 -29.51 1.27
C LYS A 220 10.26 -28.35 0.65
N LEU A 221 10.56 -27.29 1.42
CA LEU A 221 11.25 -26.10 0.93
C LEU A 221 12.78 -26.25 0.96
N PHE A 222 13.32 -26.87 2.00
CA PHE A 222 14.77 -26.95 2.25
C PHE A 222 15.35 -28.35 2.01
N GLY A 223 14.51 -29.35 1.72
CA GLY A 223 14.90 -30.75 1.68
C GLY A 223 14.80 -31.41 3.06
N LYS A 224 14.97 -32.74 3.08
CA LYS A 224 15.15 -33.47 4.35
C LYS A 224 16.53 -33.14 4.90
N ALA A 225 16.59 -32.83 6.19
CA ALA A 225 17.85 -32.75 6.93
C ALA A 225 18.52 -34.14 7.00
#